data_AF-A0A9E3HBW5-F1
#
_entry.id   AF-A0A9E3HBW5-F1
#
_cell.length_a   1.000
_cell.length_b   1.000
_cell.length_c   1.000
_cell.angle_alpha   90.00
_cell.angle_beta   90.00
_cell.angle_gamma   90.00
#
_symmetry.space_group_name_H-M   'P 1'
#
loop_
_entity.id
_entity.type
_entity.pdbx_description
1 polymer ?
#
loop_
_entity_poly.entity_id
_entity_poly.type
_entity_poly.pdbx_seq_one_letter_code
_entity_poly.pdbx_strand_id
1 'polypeptide(L)'
;MTIKLQMSASILRMKSPSTKQFSDIWKQYQSLVIEDVAKHWDACKKWSPDYLINHCSNNLVPVRFYQPDFCRDSKNFAYEDGYELANNVSLRV
;
A
#
# COMPACT_ATOMS: atom_id res chain seq x y z
N MET A 1 1.08 -15.45 -20.87
CA MET A 1 1.70 -16.10 -19.70
C MET A 1 0.94 -15.62 -18.48
N THR A 2 0.09 -16.46 -17.90
CA THR A 2 -0.77 -16.08 -16.77
C THR A 2 0.07 -16.11 -15.50
N ILE A 3 0.33 -14.94 -14.91
CA ILE A 3 0.99 -14.86 -13.60
C ILE A 3 -0.03 -15.38 -12.58
N LYS A 4 0.06 -16.66 -12.24
CA LYS A 4 -0.58 -17.19 -11.03
C LYS A 4 0.16 -16.56 -9.86
N LEU A 5 -0.46 -15.58 -9.22
CA LEU A 5 -0.03 -15.13 -7.89
C LEU A 5 -0.18 -16.31 -6.93
N GLN A 6 0.90 -17.08 -6.78
CA GLN A 6 1.02 -18.03 -5.70
C GLN A 6 1.11 -17.19 -4.42
N MET A 7 0.01 -17.11 -3.66
CA MET A 7 0.03 -16.60 -2.29
C MET A 7 0.96 -17.50 -1.47
N SER A 8 2.25 -17.16 -1.44
CA SER A 8 3.21 -17.82 -0.57
C SER A 8 2.81 -17.56 0.88
N ALA A 9 2.88 -18.60 1.69
CA ALA A 9 2.57 -18.61 3.11
C ALA A 9 3.23 -17.43 3.87
N SER A 10 2.40 -16.53 4.41
CA SER A 10 2.76 -15.33 5.20
C SER A 10 3.49 -14.19 4.46
N ILE A 11 2.96 -12.97 4.59
CA ILE A 11 3.63 -11.73 4.18
C ILE A 11 4.88 -11.55 5.06
N LEU A 12 6.03 -11.27 4.45
CA LEU A 12 7.28 -11.00 5.16
C LEU A 12 7.09 -9.81 6.11
N ARG A 13 7.43 -10.00 7.39
CA ARG A 13 7.33 -8.96 8.43
C ARG A 13 8.71 -8.66 8.99
N MET A 14 9.01 -7.38 9.17
CA MET A 14 10.27 -6.92 9.73
C MET A 14 10.05 -5.82 10.74
N LYS A 15 10.74 -5.88 11.87
CA LYS A 15 10.67 -4.85 12.91
C LYS A 15 11.84 -3.88 12.76
N SER A 16 11.55 -2.62 12.45
CA SER A 16 12.54 -1.52 12.36
C SER A 16 13.87 -1.89 11.65
N PRO A 17 13.82 -2.33 10.38
CA PRO A 17 15.03 -2.70 9.63
C PRO A 17 15.95 -1.49 9.44
N SER A 18 17.25 -1.75 9.36
CA SER A 18 18.19 -0.76 8.83
C SER A 18 17.90 -0.48 7.35
N THR A 19 18.32 0.69 6.86
CA THR A 19 18.20 1.05 5.44
C THR A 19 18.82 0.00 4.51
N LYS A 20 19.93 -0.62 4.92
CA LYS A 20 20.60 -1.68 4.16
C LYS A 20 19.73 -2.95 4.07
N GLN A 21 19.21 -3.43 5.20
CA GLN A 21 18.33 -4.61 5.23
C GLN A 21 17.06 -4.39 4.41
N PHE A 22 16.46 -3.21 4.50
CA PHE A 22 15.31 -2.84 3.67
C PHE A 22 15.68 -2.86 2.18
N SER A 23 16.80 -2.23 1.80
CA SER A 23 17.26 -2.16 0.41
C SER A 23 17.49 -3.54 -0.20
N ASP A 24 18.12 -4.45 0.56
CA ASP A 24 18.44 -5.80 0.08
C ASP A 24 17.20 -6.68 -0.12
N ILE A 25 16.14 -6.46 0.66
CA ILE A 25 14.86 -7.15 0.52
C ILE A 25 14.00 -6.53 -0.57
N TRP A 26 14.00 -5.20 -0.68
CA TRP A 26 13.26 -4.48 -1.72
C TRP A 26 13.67 -4.92 -3.13
N LYS A 27 14.97 -5.16 -3.34
CA LYS A 27 15.52 -5.67 -4.62
C LYS A 27 14.98 -7.06 -5.02
N GLN A 28 14.39 -7.80 -4.09
CA GLN A 28 13.80 -9.11 -4.35
C GLN A 28 12.36 -9.02 -4.86
N TYR A 29 11.82 -7.80 -5.03
CA TYR A 29 10.45 -7.54 -5.49
C TYR A 29 9.38 -8.24 -4.62
N GLN A 30 9.69 -8.48 -3.35
CA GLN A 30 8.80 -9.15 -2.40
C GLN A 30 8.02 -8.13 -1.58
N SER A 31 6.71 -8.31 -1.47
CA SER A 31 5.88 -7.52 -0.55
C SER A 31 6.26 -7.79 0.90
N LEU A 32 6.34 -6.73 1.70
CA LEU A 32 6.72 -6.82 3.11
C LEU A 32 5.93 -5.82 3.97
N VAL A 33 5.81 -6.12 5.25
CA VAL A 33 5.26 -5.22 6.29
C VAL A 33 6.40 -4.81 7.20
N ILE A 34 6.60 -3.50 7.38
CA ILE A 34 7.54 -2.96 8.36
C ILE A 34 6.77 -2.57 9.63
N GLU A 35 7.08 -3.27 10.71
CA GLU A 35 6.51 -3.05 12.03
C GLU A 35 7.31 -1.97 12.80
N ASP A 36 6.64 -1.35 13.77
CA ASP A 36 7.21 -0.37 14.70
C ASP A 36 7.77 0.94 14.11
N VAL A 37 7.67 1.17 12.80
CA VAL A 37 8.09 2.46 12.19
C VAL A 37 7.09 3.58 12.53
N ALA A 38 5.80 3.31 12.35
CA ALA A 38 4.75 4.31 12.56
C ALA A 38 4.34 4.48 14.04
N LYS A 39 4.84 3.65 14.97
CA LYS A 39 4.38 3.64 16.38
C LYS A 39 4.56 4.98 17.11
N HIS A 40 5.48 5.81 16.62
CA HIS A 40 5.78 7.12 17.19
C HIS A 40 5.06 8.27 16.46
N TRP A 41 4.33 7.99 15.38
CA TRP A 41 3.56 9.01 14.68
C TRP A 41 2.45 9.50 15.61
N ASP A 42 2.31 10.82 15.69
CA ASP A 42 1.25 11.46 16.46
C ASP A 42 -0.14 10.98 16.04
N ALA A 43 -0.31 10.66 14.76
CA ALA A 43 -1.52 10.06 14.22
C ALA A 43 -1.94 8.80 14.98
N CYS A 44 -1.00 7.89 15.30
CA CYS A 44 -1.30 6.65 16.03
C CYS A 44 -1.77 6.89 17.47
N LYS A 45 -1.54 8.08 18.03
CA LYS A 45 -1.94 8.44 19.39
C LYS A 45 -3.15 9.37 19.44
N LYS A 46 -3.30 10.24 18.43
CA LYS A 46 -4.25 11.36 18.43
C LYS A 46 -5.43 11.15 17.51
N TRP A 47 -5.27 10.42 16.40
CA TRP A 47 -6.36 10.29 15.43
C TRP A 47 -7.42 9.33 15.96
N SER A 48 -8.51 9.94 16.42
CA SER A 48 -9.80 9.33 16.70
C SER A 48 -10.86 9.96 15.80
N PRO A 49 -12.06 9.36 15.67
CA PRO A 49 -13.17 10.00 14.97
C PRO A 49 -13.45 11.43 15.47
N ASP A 50 -13.50 11.64 16.79
CA ASP A 50 -13.73 12.96 17.38
C ASP A 50 -12.62 13.95 17.04
N TYR A 51 -11.36 13.50 17.10
CA TYR A 51 -10.23 14.33 16.70
C TYR A 51 -10.35 14.76 15.23
N LEU A 52 -10.64 13.82 14.34
CA LEU A 52 -10.77 14.11 12.91
C LEU A 52 -11.96 15.03 12.62
N ILE A 53 -13.10 14.86 13.29
CA ILE A 53 -14.25 15.76 13.18
C ILE A 53 -13.87 17.16 13.66
N ASN A 54 -13.27 17.28 14.84
CA ASN A 54 -12.93 18.57 15.43
C ASN A 54 -11.88 19.35 14.63
N HIS A 55 -10.95 18.64 13.98
CA HIS A 55 -9.84 19.26 13.25
C HIS A 55 -10.07 19.37 11.72
N CYS A 56 -10.95 18.54 11.14
CA CYS A 56 -11.09 18.44 9.68
C CYS A 56 -12.52 18.50 9.16
N SER A 57 -13.56 18.63 10.00
CA SER A 57 -14.97 18.60 9.57
C SER A 57 -15.34 19.61 8.49
N ASN A 58 -14.70 20.78 8.47
CA ASN A 58 -14.99 21.84 7.51
C ASN A 58 -14.22 21.69 6.18
N ASN A 59 -13.44 20.62 6.02
CA ASN A 59 -12.69 20.37 4.79
C ASN A 59 -13.56 19.61 3.79
N LEU A 60 -13.71 20.17 2.59
CA LEU A 60 -14.33 19.44 1.47
C LEU A 60 -13.36 18.37 0.98
N VAL A 61 -13.76 17.11 1.05
CA VAL A 61 -12.98 15.96 0.56
C VAL A 61 -13.83 15.13 -0.40
N PRO A 62 -13.24 14.58 -1.47
CA PRO A 62 -13.96 13.68 -2.36
C PRO A 62 -14.30 12.37 -1.61
N VAL A 63 -15.55 11.95 -1.68
CA VAL A 63 -16.01 10.66 -1.15
C VAL A 63 -16.26 9.72 -2.31
N ARG A 64 -15.64 8.54 -2.27
CA ARG A 64 -15.84 7.50 -3.28
C ARG A 64 -16.81 6.45 -2.77
N PHE A 65 -17.68 6.01 -3.68
CA PHE A 65 -18.58 4.88 -3.46
C PHE A 65 -18.01 3.68 -4.21
N TYR A 66 -17.81 2.58 -3.50
CA TYR A 66 -17.29 1.35 -4.08
C TYR A 66 -18.39 0.29 -4.12
N GLN A 67 -18.39 -0.52 -5.17
CA GLN A 67 -19.21 -1.73 -5.22
C GLN A 67 -18.70 -2.74 -4.17
N PRO A 68 -19.55 -3.62 -3.62
CA PRO A 68 -19.13 -4.60 -2.60
C PRO A 68 -17.94 -5.49 -2.98
N ASP A 69 -17.72 -5.69 -4.28
CA ASP A 69 -16.64 -6.50 -4.86
C ASP A 69 -15.46 -5.67 -5.41
N PHE A 70 -15.37 -4.37 -5.08
CA PHE A 70 -14.33 -3.47 -5.60
C PHE A 70 -12.90 -3.97 -5.38
N CYS A 71 -12.64 -4.71 -4.31
CA CYS A 71 -11.33 -5.28 -4.01
C CYS A 71 -10.88 -6.36 -5.01
N ARG A 72 -11.81 -6.85 -5.85
CA ARG A 72 -11.54 -7.79 -6.95
C ARG A 72 -11.32 -7.07 -8.28
N ASP A 73 -11.65 -5.80 -8.36
CA ASP A 73 -11.40 -4.97 -9.53
C ASP A 73 -10.04 -4.30 -9.39
N SER A 74 -9.00 -4.95 -9.91
CA SER A 74 -7.62 -4.45 -9.82
C SER A 74 -7.41 -3.09 -10.50
N LYS A 75 -8.27 -2.70 -11.45
CA LYS A 75 -8.22 -1.38 -12.10
C LYS A 75 -8.80 -0.28 -11.21
N ASN A 76 -9.74 -0.63 -10.32
CA ASN A 76 -10.35 0.30 -9.38
C ASN A 76 -9.69 0.28 -7.99
N PHE A 77 -9.02 -0.82 -7.60
CA PHE A 77 -8.37 -0.97 -6.30
C PHE A 77 -7.01 -0.25 -6.23
N ALA A 78 -6.25 -0.19 -7.33
CA ALA A 78 -5.00 0.57 -7.42
C ALA A 78 -5.27 1.95 -8.01
N TYR A 79 -5.30 2.97 -7.17
CA TYR A 79 -5.61 4.36 -7.52
C TYR A 79 -4.67 4.98 -8.58
N GLU A 80 -5.27 5.80 -9.46
CA GLU A 80 -4.85 6.99 -10.26
C GLU A 80 -3.43 7.18 -10.82
N ASP A 81 -2.41 6.49 -10.31
CA ASP A 81 -1.10 6.27 -10.96
C ASP A 81 -0.63 4.81 -10.69
N GLY A 82 -1.59 3.92 -10.43
CA GLY A 82 -1.36 2.53 -10.12
C GLY A 82 -0.79 1.82 -11.34
N TYR A 83 0.53 1.69 -11.38
CA TYR A 83 1.34 0.92 -12.32
C TYR A 83 0.58 0.53 -13.60
N GLU A 84 0.55 1.43 -14.59
CA GLU A 84 0.26 0.98 -15.94
C GLU A 84 1.29 -0.11 -16.24
N LEU A 85 0.83 -1.35 -16.41
CA LEU A 85 1.66 -2.37 -17.05
C LEU A 85 2.03 -1.74 -18.39
N ALA A 86 3.27 -1.26 -18.50
CA ALA A 86 3.82 -0.78 -19.75
C ALA A 86 3.78 -1.97 -20.70
N ASN A 87 2.66 -2.12 -21.41
CA ASN A 87 2.42 -3.19 -22.36
C ASN A 87 3.32 -3.05 -23.60
N ASN A 88 4.35 -2.20 -23.55
CA ASN A 88 5.29 -1.95 -24.65
C ASN A 88 6.72 -1.61 -24.18
N VAL A 89 7.23 -2.23 -23.10
CA VAL A 89 8.71 -2.31 -22.99
C VAL A 89 9.17 -3.52 -23.78
N SER A 90 9.47 -3.30 -25.07
CA SER A 90 10.34 -4.19 -25.82
C SER A 90 11.72 -4.13 -25.18
N LEU A 91 12.01 -5.06 -24.26
CA LEU A 91 13.37 -5.34 -23.87
C LEU A 91 14.04 -6.03 -25.07
N ARG A 92 14.73 -5.25 -25.88
CA ARG A 92 15.77 -5.80 -26.75
C ARG A 92 16.90 -6.29 -25.85
N VAL A 93 17.26 -7.55 -26.09
CA VAL A 93 18.28 -8.39 -25.45
C VAL A 93 19.56 -7.64 -25.14
#